data_AF-A0A2N0MAW8-F1
#
_entry.id   AF-A0A2N0MAW8-F1
#
_cell.length_a   1.000
_cell.length_b   1.000
_cell.length_c   1.000
_cell.angle_alpha   90.00
_cell.angle_beta   90.00
_cell.angle_gamma   90.00
#
_symmetry.space_group_name_H-M   'P 1'
#
loop_
_entity.id
_entity.type
_entity.pdbx_description
1 polymer ?
#
loop_
_entity_poly.entity_id
_entity_poly.type
_entity_poly.pdbx_seq_one_letter_code
_entity_poly.pdbx_strand_id
1 'polypeptide(L)'
;MASMIWGYVEVGYGPYRTEKGLKSPDAISVLQSAAVSVASGRIRHAYETINKKISWCGPAFFTKFLYFIGLGVKINPLPVILDTQVAGALEKLGKDENWDFNVFTNVSRKRKKKNEIGSVKPYAEGYIRYVDTLHEWTKELGCPRADYIECFLFNLNQGRLDSWRP
;
A
#
# COMPACT_ATOMS: atom_id res chain seq x y z
N MET A 1 8.00 -2.59 12.91
CA MET A 1 7.10 -2.04 13.96
C MET A 1 6.71 -0.58 13.70
N ALA A 2 7.52 0.22 12.97
CA ALA A 2 7.11 1.55 12.48
C ALA A 2 5.90 1.54 11.51
N SER A 3 5.74 0.49 10.69
CA SER A 3 4.62 0.32 9.76
C SER A 3 3.22 0.29 10.40
N MET A 4 3.12 0.06 11.72
CA MET A 4 1.84 0.04 12.44
C MET A 4 1.57 1.33 13.22
N ILE A 5 2.56 2.22 13.33
CA ILE A 5 2.39 3.57 13.92
C ILE A 5 1.55 4.44 12.95
N TRP A 6 1.69 4.21 11.64
CA TRP A 6 1.12 5.04 10.58
C TRP A 6 -0.25 4.56 10.04
N GLY A 7 -1.17 4.15 10.93
CA GLY A 7 -2.53 3.84 10.45
C GLY A 7 -3.54 3.29 11.45
N TYR A 8 -3.28 3.38 12.76
CA TYR A 8 -4.10 2.66 13.73
C TYR A 8 -4.34 3.47 15.01
N VAL A 9 -5.60 3.83 15.28
CA VAL A 9 -5.97 4.50 16.54
C VAL A 9 -7.12 3.80 17.30
N GLU A 10 -7.98 2.96 16.69
CA GLU A 10 -9.24 2.60 17.40
C GLU A 10 -9.70 1.12 17.44
N VAL A 11 -9.12 0.14 16.72
CA VAL A 11 -9.73 -1.22 16.71
C VAL A 11 -8.69 -2.33 16.81
N GLY A 12 -8.48 -2.99 17.95
CA GLY A 12 -7.36 -3.94 18.21
C GLY A 12 -7.06 -5.13 17.25
N TYR A 13 -7.73 -5.26 16.10
CA TYR A 13 -7.53 -6.34 15.12
C TYR A 13 -6.20 -6.26 14.34
N GLY A 14 -5.67 -5.07 14.11
CA GLY A 14 -4.42 -4.84 13.35
C GLY A 14 -3.20 -5.37 14.09
N PRO A 15 -2.94 -4.92 15.34
CA PRO A 15 -1.90 -5.46 16.20
C PRO A 15 -1.99 -6.97 16.34
N TYR A 16 -3.19 -7.51 16.56
CA TYR A 16 -3.41 -8.95 16.66
C TYR A 16 -3.00 -9.72 15.39
N ARG A 17 -3.39 -9.24 14.21
CA ARG A 17 -3.05 -9.88 12.93
C ARG A 17 -1.56 -9.76 12.61
N THR A 18 -0.96 -8.61 12.88
CA THR A 18 0.49 -8.40 12.70
C THR A 18 1.28 -9.27 13.66
N GLU A 19 0.88 -9.35 14.93
CA GLU A 19 1.49 -10.25 15.90
C GLU A 19 1.40 -11.71 15.44
N LYS A 20 0.23 -12.17 14.99
CA LYS A 20 0.07 -13.51 14.42
C LYS A 20 0.94 -13.73 13.18
N GLY A 21 0.99 -12.77 12.27
CA GLY A 21 1.83 -12.83 11.08
C GLY A 21 3.31 -12.95 11.43
N LEU A 22 3.78 -12.12 12.37
CA LEU A 22 5.18 -12.11 12.83
C LEU A 22 5.55 -13.33 13.68
N LYS A 23 4.58 -13.99 14.32
CA LYS A 23 4.78 -15.28 14.99
C LYS A 23 4.86 -16.47 14.04
N SER A 24 4.64 -16.28 12.73
CA SER A 24 4.81 -17.36 11.77
C SER A 24 6.28 -17.80 11.74
N PRO A 25 6.56 -19.11 11.62
CA PRO A 25 7.91 -19.59 11.34
C PRO A 25 8.46 -18.83 10.12
N ASP A 26 9.72 -18.42 10.18
CA ASP A 26 10.42 -17.70 9.11
C ASP A 26 9.94 -16.27 8.81
N ALA A 27 9.00 -15.68 9.58
CA ALA A 27 8.51 -14.32 9.29
C ALA A 27 9.65 -13.29 9.22
N ILE A 28 10.63 -13.38 10.13
CA ILE A 28 11.79 -12.48 10.15
C ILE A 28 12.67 -12.68 8.91
N SER A 29 13.01 -13.92 8.55
CA SER A 29 13.88 -14.21 7.40
C SER A 29 13.20 -13.84 6.08
N VAL A 30 11.87 -14.01 5.98
CA VAL A 30 11.06 -13.55 4.85
C VAL A 30 11.09 -12.03 4.72
N LEU A 31 10.90 -11.29 5.81
CA LEU A 31 10.96 -9.83 5.79
C LEU A 31 12.37 -9.33 5.44
N GLN A 32 13.42 -9.97 5.94
CA GLN A 32 14.81 -9.66 5.58
C GLN A 32 15.07 -9.89 4.09
N SER A 33 14.66 -11.05 3.56
CA SER A 33 14.79 -11.37 2.12
C SER A 33 14.02 -10.39 1.24
N ALA A 34 12.81 -10.00 1.67
CA ALA A 34 12.03 -8.98 1.00
C ALA A 34 12.71 -7.61 1.04
N ALA A 35 13.32 -7.23 2.17
CA ALA A 35 14.06 -5.97 2.29
C ALA A 35 15.28 -5.93 1.36
N VAL A 36 16.05 -7.01 1.28
CA VAL A 36 17.16 -7.16 0.31
C VAL A 36 16.63 -7.05 -1.11
N SER A 37 15.49 -7.67 -1.41
CA SER A 37 14.88 -7.61 -2.75
C SER A 37 14.46 -6.20 -3.12
N VAL A 38 13.85 -5.44 -2.19
CA VAL A 38 13.53 -4.01 -2.39
C VAL A 38 14.80 -3.21 -2.63
N ALA A 39 15.85 -3.40 -1.82
CA ALA A 39 17.12 -2.69 -2.00
C ALA A 39 17.79 -2.95 -3.36
N SER A 40 17.52 -4.11 -3.97
CA SER A 40 17.95 -4.44 -5.33
C SER A 40 16.96 -4.02 -6.44
N GLY A 41 15.94 -3.22 -6.14
CA GLY A 41 14.91 -2.80 -7.10
C GLY A 41 13.89 -3.89 -7.48
N ARG A 42 13.93 -5.07 -6.85
CA ARG A 42 13.04 -6.21 -7.14
C ARG A 42 11.74 -6.14 -6.33
N ILE A 43 11.00 -5.02 -6.47
CA ILE A 43 9.80 -4.70 -5.68
C ILE A 43 8.73 -5.78 -5.82
N ARG A 44 8.45 -6.24 -7.05
CA ARG A 44 7.45 -7.28 -7.32
C ARG A 44 7.77 -8.57 -6.57
N HIS A 45 9.03 -9.00 -6.65
CA HIS A 45 9.49 -10.22 -5.99
C HIS A 45 9.41 -10.11 -4.47
N ALA A 46 9.73 -8.94 -3.91
CA ALA A 46 9.56 -8.67 -2.49
C ALA A 46 8.08 -8.79 -2.06
N TYR A 47 7.17 -8.16 -2.82
CA TYR A 47 5.73 -8.24 -2.57
C TYR A 47 5.23 -9.70 -2.60
N GLU A 48 5.56 -10.44 -3.66
CA GLU A 48 5.12 -11.83 -3.81
C GLU A 48 5.69 -12.74 -2.72
N THR A 49 6.95 -12.52 -2.32
CA THR A 49 7.61 -13.28 -1.25
C THR A 49 6.89 -13.10 0.08
N ILE A 50 6.60 -11.85 0.47
CA ILE A 50 5.87 -11.60 1.73
C ILE A 50 4.45 -12.17 1.64
N ASN A 51 3.74 -11.93 0.53
CA ASN A 51 2.37 -12.40 0.35
C ASN A 51 2.23 -13.94 0.42
N LYS A 52 3.21 -14.68 -0.12
CA LYS A 52 3.19 -16.14 -0.12
C LYS A 52 3.53 -16.75 1.24
N LYS A 53 4.30 -16.05 2.08
CA LYS A 53 4.93 -16.64 3.27
C LYS A 53 4.42 -16.07 4.60
N ILE A 54 3.94 -14.83 4.63
CA ILE A 54 3.40 -14.20 5.85
C ILE A 54 1.89 -14.20 5.77
N SER A 55 1.29 -15.22 6.38
CA SER A 55 -0.17 -15.29 6.57
C SER A 55 -0.65 -14.21 7.56
N TRP A 56 -1.96 -13.94 7.58
CA TRP A 56 -2.64 -12.96 8.46
C TRP A 56 -2.37 -11.48 8.18
N CYS A 57 -1.30 -11.16 7.44
CA CYS A 57 -1.03 -9.83 6.93
C CYS A 57 -1.58 -9.69 5.50
N GLY A 58 -2.15 -8.55 5.18
CA GLY A 58 -2.65 -8.24 3.84
C GLY A 58 -1.77 -7.21 3.12
N PRO A 59 -2.12 -6.86 1.86
CA PRO A 59 -1.38 -5.88 1.06
C PRO A 59 -1.12 -4.56 1.77
N ALA A 60 -2.07 -4.04 2.54
CA ALA A 60 -1.89 -2.80 3.31
C ALA A 60 -0.70 -2.84 4.28
N PHE A 61 -0.35 -4.02 4.82
CA PHE A 61 0.85 -4.19 5.63
C PHE A 61 2.09 -4.36 4.75
N PHE A 62 2.00 -5.19 3.70
CA PHE A 62 3.13 -5.46 2.80
C PHE A 62 3.64 -4.17 2.16
N THR A 63 2.75 -3.36 1.59
CA THR A 63 3.12 -2.13 0.87
C THR A 63 3.73 -1.08 1.80
N LYS A 64 3.22 -0.96 3.04
CA LYS A 64 3.86 -0.12 4.07
C LYS A 64 5.27 -0.60 4.41
N PHE A 65 5.47 -1.91 4.60
CA PHE A 65 6.80 -2.46 4.83
C PHE A 65 7.75 -2.14 3.67
N LEU A 66 7.32 -2.39 2.42
CA LEU A 66 8.13 -2.10 1.23
C LEU A 66 8.45 -0.61 1.10
N TYR A 67 7.49 0.27 1.36
CA TYR A 67 7.68 1.73 1.37
C TYR A 67 8.78 2.15 2.34
N PHE A 68 8.73 1.72 3.60
CA PHE A 68 9.74 2.13 4.59
C PHE A 68 11.13 1.60 4.27
N ILE A 69 11.25 0.38 3.71
CA ILE A 69 12.53 -0.11 3.22
C ILE A 69 13.02 0.76 2.05
N GLY A 70 12.18 0.96 1.04
CA GLY A 70 12.53 1.74 -0.15
C GLY A 70 12.92 3.18 0.17
N LEU A 71 12.22 3.80 1.12
CA LEU A 71 12.53 5.11 1.66
C LEU A 71 13.89 5.15 2.35
N GLY A 72 14.17 4.15 3.19
CA GLY A 72 15.44 4.06 3.93
C GLY A 72 16.65 3.85 3.01
N VAL A 73 16.49 3.08 1.94
CA VAL A 73 17.57 2.81 0.96
C VAL A 73 17.55 3.75 -0.26
N LYS A 74 16.62 4.72 -0.30
CA LYS A 74 16.51 5.76 -1.34
C LYS A 74 16.45 5.19 -2.78
N ILE A 75 15.69 4.12 -2.99
CA ILE A 75 15.50 3.53 -4.32
C ILE A 75 14.52 4.33 -5.18
N ASN A 76 14.65 4.18 -6.50
CA ASN A 76 13.71 4.68 -7.50
C ASN A 76 13.46 3.57 -8.54
N PRO A 77 12.20 3.18 -8.83
CA PRO A 77 10.95 3.70 -8.25
C PRO A 77 10.81 3.38 -6.76
N LEU A 78 10.19 4.29 -6.02
CA LEU A 78 9.87 4.14 -4.60
C LEU A 78 8.59 3.28 -4.46
N PRO A 79 8.59 2.13 -3.74
CA PRO A 79 7.35 1.44 -3.41
C PRO A 79 6.44 2.38 -2.62
N VAL A 80 5.18 2.55 -3.03
CA VAL A 80 4.20 3.43 -2.38
C VAL A 80 3.12 2.63 -1.66
N ILE A 81 2.51 3.23 -0.64
CA ILE A 81 1.51 2.53 0.19
C ILE A 81 0.22 2.32 -0.61
N LEU A 82 -0.36 1.13 -0.48
CA LEU A 82 -1.69 0.82 -1.00
C LEU A 82 -2.53 0.16 0.10
N ASP A 83 -3.39 0.96 0.71
CA ASP A 83 -4.38 0.50 1.68
C ASP A 83 -5.81 0.88 1.28
N THR A 84 -6.77 0.67 2.18
CA THR A 84 -8.18 0.89 1.87
C THR A 84 -8.51 2.37 1.64
N GLN A 85 -7.76 3.30 2.23
CA GLN A 85 -8.01 4.72 2.04
C GLN A 85 -7.56 5.15 0.65
N VAL A 86 -6.33 4.78 0.28
CA VAL A 86 -5.77 5.03 -1.05
C VAL A 86 -6.61 4.33 -2.13
N ALA A 87 -6.94 3.05 -1.94
CA ALA A 87 -7.78 2.30 -2.89
C ALA A 87 -9.18 2.93 -3.05
N GLY A 88 -9.74 3.49 -1.97
CA GLY A 88 -11.04 4.18 -2.04
C GLY A 88 -10.97 5.51 -2.79
N ALA A 89 -9.85 6.22 -2.71
CA ALA A 89 -9.60 7.42 -3.51
C ALA A 89 -9.49 7.07 -5.00
N LEU A 90 -8.66 6.07 -5.33
CA LEU A 90 -8.49 5.59 -6.71
C LEU A 90 -9.80 5.10 -7.31
N GLU A 91 -10.62 4.39 -6.53
CA GLU A 91 -11.95 3.95 -6.99
C GLU A 91 -12.87 5.14 -7.31
N LYS A 92 -12.85 6.20 -6.50
CA LYS A 92 -13.65 7.42 -6.76
C LYS A 92 -13.17 8.11 -8.03
N LEU A 93 -11.86 8.36 -8.13
CA LEU A 93 -11.26 8.97 -9.32
C LEU A 93 -11.51 8.14 -10.59
N GLY A 94 -11.43 6.82 -10.50
CA GLY A 94 -11.75 5.93 -11.62
C GLY A 94 -13.20 6.02 -12.09
N LYS A 95 -14.14 6.21 -11.17
CA LYS A 95 -15.55 6.44 -11.54
C LYS A 95 -15.75 7.80 -12.18
N ASP A 96 -15.14 8.84 -11.62
CA ASP A 96 -15.29 10.22 -12.09
C ASP A 96 -14.67 10.40 -13.50
N GLU A 97 -13.52 9.76 -13.73
CA GLU A 97 -12.76 9.83 -14.98
C GLU A 97 -13.00 8.62 -15.93
N ASN A 98 -13.99 7.78 -15.63
CA ASN A 98 -14.40 6.64 -16.45
C ASN A 98 -13.29 5.63 -16.82
N TRP A 99 -12.45 5.24 -15.84
CA TRP A 99 -11.46 4.16 -15.98
C TRP A 99 -11.58 3.10 -14.87
N ASP A 100 -11.14 1.88 -15.16
CA ASP A 100 -11.28 0.76 -14.24
C ASP A 100 -10.17 0.74 -13.18
N PHE A 101 -10.52 0.99 -11.91
CA PHE A 101 -9.56 0.93 -10.81
C PHE A 101 -9.02 -0.48 -10.51
N ASN A 102 -9.69 -1.53 -10.99
CA ASN A 102 -9.26 -2.91 -10.77
C ASN A 102 -7.95 -3.26 -11.50
N VAL A 103 -7.49 -2.39 -12.42
CA VAL A 103 -6.14 -2.50 -13.01
C VAL A 103 -5.03 -2.41 -11.95
N PHE A 104 -5.29 -1.77 -10.81
CA PHE A 104 -4.34 -1.64 -9.71
C PHE A 104 -4.56 -2.65 -8.59
N THR A 105 -5.81 -2.90 -8.21
CA THR A 105 -6.09 -3.80 -7.09
C THR A 105 -7.49 -4.36 -7.11
N ASN A 106 -7.61 -5.59 -6.62
CA ASN A 106 -8.88 -6.18 -6.23
C ASN A 106 -9.23 -5.80 -4.79
N VAL A 107 -10.52 -5.67 -4.48
CA VAL A 107 -11.00 -5.31 -3.13
C VAL A 107 -12.15 -6.18 -2.68
N SER A 108 -12.28 -6.40 -1.36
CA SER A 108 -13.52 -6.88 -0.75
C SER A 108 -14.30 -5.72 -0.16
N ARG A 109 -15.62 -5.78 -0.18
CA ARG A 109 -16.51 -4.78 0.43
C ARG A 109 -16.84 -5.10 1.90
N LYS A 110 -17.18 -4.09 2.69
CA LYS A 110 -17.68 -4.29 4.06
C LYS A 110 -19.07 -4.93 4.02
N ARG A 111 -19.32 -5.92 4.90
CA ARG A 111 -20.59 -6.65 4.97
C ARG A 111 -21.81 -5.75 5.18
N LYS A 112 -21.70 -4.77 6.10
CA LYS A 112 -22.78 -3.84 6.44
C LYS A 112 -22.86 -2.60 5.53
N LYS A 113 -21.78 -2.28 4.80
CA LYS A 113 -21.66 -1.09 3.96
C LYS A 113 -20.99 -1.47 2.64
N LYS A 114 -21.76 -2.01 1.70
CA LYS A 114 -21.21 -2.58 0.44
C LYS A 114 -20.46 -1.56 -0.42
N ASN A 115 -20.74 -0.26 -0.25
CA ASN A 115 -20.05 0.81 -0.99
C ASN A 115 -18.67 1.14 -0.40
N GLU A 116 -18.36 0.68 0.82
CA GLU A 116 -17.06 0.89 1.44
C GLU A 116 -16.13 -0.31 1.22
N ILE A 117 -14.86 -0.02 0.90
CA ILE A 117 -13.80 -1.03 0.84
C ILE A 117 -13.54 -1.56 2.25
N GLY A 118 -13.57 -2.89 2.39
CA GLY A 118 -13.24 -3.61 3.62
C GLY A 118 -11.79 -4.10 3.66
N SER A 119 -11.24 -4.54 2.52
CA SER A 119 -9.81 -4.91 2.43
C SER A 119 -9.31 -4.89 0.99
N VAL A 120 -8.03 -4.57 0.83
CA VAL A 120 -7.26 -4.72 -0.41
C VAL A 120 -6.84 -6.19 -0.54
N LYS A 121 -6.97 -6.78 -1.73
CA LYS A 121 -6.59 -8.17 -2.01
C LYS A 121 -5.21 -8.24 -2.66
N PRO A 122 -4.45 -9.32 -2.42
CA PRO A 122 -3.15 -9.48 -3.05
C PRO A 122 -3.24 -9.48 -4.58
N TYR A 123 -2.49 -8.57 -5.20
CA TYR A 123 -2.37 -8.49 -6.66
C TYR A 123 -1.03 -7.83 -7.03
N ALA A 124 0.00 -8.65 -7.21
CA ALA A 124 1.37 -8.14 -7.39
C ALA A 124 1.54 -7.32 -8.67
N GLU A 125 0.94 -7.78 -9.78
CA GLU A 125 0.99 -7.07 -11.05
C GLU A 125 0.31 -5.70 -10.98
N GLY A 126 -0.90 -5.66 -10.42
CA GLY A 126 -1.61 -4.39 -10.24
C GLY A 126 -0.91 -3.45 -9.27
N TYR A 127 -0.24 -3.99 -8.23
CA TYR A 127 0.57 -3.17 -7.32
C TYR A 127 1.76 -2.50 -8.04
N ILE A 128 2.46 -3.23 -8.92
CA ILE A 128 3.56 -2.63 -9.69
C ILE A 128 3.03 -1.58 -10.65
N ARG A 129 1.93 -1.87 -11.34
CA ARG A 129 1.26 -0.88 -12.19
C ARG A 129 0.88 0.38 -11.41
N TYR A 130 0.39 0.23 -10.18
CA TYR A 130 0.08 1.35 -9.29
C TYR A 130 1.33 2.16 -8.93
N VAL A 131 2.43 1.51 -8.56
CA VAL A 131 3.71 2.18 -8.27
C VAL A 131 4.19 2.96 -9.49
N ASP A 132 4.22 2.32 -10.65
CA ASP A 132 4.69 2.94 -11.90
C ASP A 132 3.81 4.13 -12.30
N THR A 133 2.48 3.97 -12.25
CA THR A 133 1.55 5.06 -12.55
C THR A 133 1.74 6.28 -11.64
N LEU A 134 1.92 6.08 -10.33
CA LEU A 134 2.18 7.22 -9.44
C LEU A 134 3.51 7.90 -9.76
N HIS A 135 4.54 7.17 -10.18
CA HIS A 135 5.79 7.78 -10.65
C HIS A 135 5.61 8.54 -11.97
N GLU A 136 4.79 8.04 -12.89
CA GLU A 136 4.48 8.81 -14.11
C GLU A 136 3.71 10.09 -13.78
N TRP A 137 2.72 10.02 -12.89
CA TRP A 137 2.00 11.20 -12.42
C TRP A 137 2.91 12.23 -11.73
N THR A 138 4.02 11.82 -11.11
CA THR A 138 4.99 12.80 -10.58
C THR A 138 5.59 13.67 -11.68
N LYS A 139 5.86 13.10 -12.86
CA LYS A 139 6.42 13.83 -14.00
C LYS A 139 5.38 14.78 -14.58
N GLU A 140 4.14 14.30 -14.73
CA GLU A 140 3.03 15.09 -15.29
C GLU A 140 2.64 16.26 -14.38
N LEU A 141 2.63 16.04 -13.06
CA LEU A 141 2.20 17.04 -12.07
C LEU A 141 3.35 17.92 -11.54
N GLY A 142 4.60 17.67 -11.97
CA GLY A 142 5.78 18.35 -11.42
C GLY A 142 6.01 18.07 -9.93
N CYS A 143 5.53 16.93 -9.44
CA CYS A 143 5.66 16.53 -8.05
C CYS A 143 7.03 15.85 -7.82
N PRO A 144 7.75 16.12 -6.73
CA PRO A 144 9.10 15.56 -6.55
C PRO A 144 9.12 14.04 -6.29
N ARG A 145 8.05 13.47 -5.72
CA ARG A 145 8.02 12.07 -5.29
C ARG A 145 6.62 11.47 -5.32
N ALA A 146 6.54 10.18 -5.65
CA ALA A 146 5.28 9.44 -5.78
C ALA A 146 4.47 9.34 -4.47
N ASP A 147 5.13 9.38 -3.32
CA ASP A 147 4.45 9.26 -2.03
C ASP A 147 3.72 10.55 -1.59
N TYR A 148 3.98 11.69 -2.23
CA TYR A 148 3.15 12.89 -2.05
C TYR A 148 1.77 12.70 -2.68
N ILE A 149 1.73 12.05 -3.84
CA ILE A 149 0.48 11.70 -4.52
C ILE A 149 -0.28 10.65 -3.72
N GLU A 150 0.41 9.62 -3.20
CA GLU A 150 -0.19 8.64 -2.29
C GLU A 150 -0.81 9.33 -1.05
N CYS A 151 -0.06 10.23 -0.41
CA CYS A 151 -0.54 11.02 0.74
C CYS A 151 -1.76 11.89 0.38
N PHE A 152 -1.76 12.52 -0.80
CA PHE A 152 -2.91 13.25 -1.31
C PHE A 152 -4.14 12.33 -1.45
N LEU A 153 -4.00 11.16 -2.09
CA LEU A 153 -5.08 10.18 -2.25
C LEU A 153 -5.62 9.72 -0.88
N PHE A 154 -4.72 9.45 0.07
CA PHE A 154 -5.09 9.09 1.43
C PHE A 154 -5.95 10.17 2.12
N ASN A 155 -5.52 11.44 2.04
CA ASN A 155 -6.24 12.57 2.63
C ASN A 155 -7.56 12.90 1.92
N LEU A 156 -7.58 12.78 0.58
CA LEU A 156 -8.77 12.94 -0.25
C LEU A 156 -9.89 12.01 0.25
N ASN A 157 -9.60 10.72 0.45
CA ASN A 157 -10.62 9.78 0.89
C ASN A 157 -10.98 9.89 2.38
N GLN A 158 -10.14 10.55 3.19
CA GLN A 158 -10.49 10.91 4.57
C GLN A 158 -11.29 12.22 4.68
N GLY A 159 -11.46 12.97 3.58
CA GLY A 159 -12.07 14.29 3.62
C GLY A 159 -11.21 15.33 4.36
N ARG A 160 -9.88 15.21 4.30
CA ARG A 160 -8.92 16.05 5.06
C ARG A 160 -8.16 17.06 4.19
N LEU A 161 -8.66 17.38 3.00
CA LEU A 161 -7.94 18.24 2.04
C LEU A 161 -7.71 19.67 2.55
N ASP A 162 -8.63 20.20 3.37
CA ASP A 162 -8.54 21.58 3.91
C ASP A 162 -7.29 21.83 4.76
N SER A 163 -6.57 20.78 5.16
CA SER A 163 -5.37 20.82 5.99
C SER A 163 -4.07 20.45 5.25
N TRP A 164 -4.14 20.08 3.98
CA TRP A 164 -2.98 19.59 3.23
C TRP A 164 -2.18 20.73 2.59
N ARG A 165 -0.85 20.72 2.75
CA ARG A 165 0.09 21.55 1.98
C ARG A 165 1.21 20.65 1.44
N PRO A 166 1.55 20.76 0.14
CA PRO A 166 2.66 20.01 -0.46
C PRO A 166 4.03 20.48 0.07
#